data_AF-A0A963ANM4-F1
#
_entry.id   AF-A0A963ANM4-F1
#
_cell.length_a   1.000
_cell.length_b   1.000
_cell.length_c   1.000
_cell.angle_alpha   90.00
_cell.angle_beta   90.00
_cell.angle_gamma   90.00
#
_symmetry.space_group_name_H-M   'P 1'
#
loop_
_entity.id
_entity.type
_entity.pdbx_description
1 polymer ?
#
loop_
_entity_poly.entity_id
_entity_poly.type
_entity_poly.pdbx_seq_one_letter_code
_entity_poly.pdbx_strand_id
1 'polypeptide(L)'
;MSKNILVLPGDGIGPEIVNEAVKVLVCLRDDFGLDIEMDEALVGGAAYDAAGHPLPEATLALAREADAILLGAVGGAKWEPLDISVRPEKGLLGLRSELKLFANLRPAILYPQLAEASTLKPEVVSGLDIMIVRELTGGIYFGQPRGVRRLDNGEREGFNTLVYRESEVERIV
;
A
#
# COMPACT_ATOMS: atom_id res chain seq x y z
N MET A 1 16.86 11.67 -18.37
CA MET A 1 17.09 10.29 -17.90
C MET A 1 15.72 9.67 -17.76
N SER A 2 15.57 8.46 -18.29
CA SER A 2 14.32 7.71 -18.21
C SER A 2 13.89 7.55 -16.76
N LYS A 3 12.58 7.55 -16.52
CA LYS A 3 12.01 7.36 -15.18
C LYS A 3 11.79 5.88 -14.91
N ASN A 4 12.33 5.37 -13.81
CA ASN A 4 12.17 3.96 -13.45
C ASN A 4 10.90 3.74 -12.61
N ILE A 5 10.04 2.83 -13.05
CA ILE A 5 8.86 2.39 -12.31
C ILE A 5 9.10 0.97 -11.79
N LEU A 6 9.16 0.81 -10.47
CA LEU A 6 9.18 -0.52 -9.86
C LEU A 6 7.77 -1.11 -9.82
N VAL A 7 7.59 -2.23 -10.49
CA VAL A 7 6.36 -3.00 -10.55
C VAL A 7 6.38 -4.08 -9.47
N LEU A 8 5.36 -4.07 -8.61
CA LEU A 8 5.18 -4.99 -7.50
C LEU A 8 3.81 -5.69 -7.62
N PRO A 9 3.71 -6.78 -8.40
CA PRO A 9 2.41 -7.41 -8.70
C PRO A 9 1.71 -7.96 -7.44
N GLY A 10 2.48 -8.60 -6.56
CA GLY A 10 2.02 -9.12 -5.28
C GLY A 10 1.13 -10.36 -5.38
N ASP A 11 0.04 -10.39 -4.63
CA ASP A 11 -0.76 -11.59 -4.33
C ASP A 11 -2.16 -11.57 -4.98
N GLY A 12 -2.80 -12.74 -5.07
CA GLY A 12 -4.18 -12.87 -5.52
C GLY A 12 -4.36 -12.40 -6.96
N ILE A 13 -5.29 -11.47 -7.19
CA ILE A 13 -5.51 -10.86 -8.52
C ILE A 13 -4.44 -9.83 -8.89
N GLY A 14 -3.52 -9.50 -7.98
CA GLY A 14 -2.48 -8.49 -8.17
C GLY A 14 -1.69 -8.67 -9.49
N PRO A 15 -1.14 -9.86 -9.78
CA PRO A 15 -0.49 -10.14 -11.07
C PRO A 15 -1.37 -9.88 -12.29
N GLU A 16 -2.64 -10.27 -12.26
CA GLU A 16 -3.55 -10.10 -13.39
C GLU A 16 -3.81 -8.61 -13.68
N ILE A 17 -4.17 -7.83 -12.65
CA ILE A 17 -4.51 -6.42 -12.84
C ILE A 17 -3.28 -5.55 -13.17
N VAL A 18 -2.11 -5.91 -12.61
CA VAL A 18 -0.86 -5.18 -12.89
C VAL A 18 -0.38 -5.46 -14.30
N ASN A 19 -0.52 -6.69 -14.81
CA ASN A 19 -0.21 -6.99 -16.20
C ASN A 19 -1.02 -6.13 -17.18
N GLU A 20 -2.30 -5.88 -16.90
CA GLU A 20 -3.12 -4.99 -17.75
C GLU A 20 -2.69 -3.52 -17.63
N ALA A 21 -2.33 -3.06 -16.43
CA ALA A 21 -1.77 -1.71 -16.24
C ALA A 21 -0.44 -1.52 -16.98
N VAL A 22 0.44 -2.54 -16.97
CA VAL A 22 1.72 -2.53 -17.70
C VAL A 22 1.50 -2.41 -19.20
N LYS A 23 0.48 -3.08 -19.79
CA LYS A 23 0.17 -2.91 -21.22
C LYS A 23 -0.16 -1.45 -21.57
N VAL A 24 -0.88 -0.76 -20.70
CA VAL A 24 -1.18 0.67 -20.89
C VAL A 24 0.10 1.51 -20.78
N LEU A 25 0.98 1.23 -19.81
CA LEU A 25 2.27 1.92 -19.69
C LEU A 25 3.17 1.68 -20.91
N VAL A 26 3.21 0.46 -21.44
CA VAL A 26 3.93 0.10 -22.66
C VAL A 26 3.39 0.89 -23.86
N CYS A 27 2.06 0.96 -24.04
CA CYS A 27 1.47 1.79 -25.09
C CYS A 27 1.85 3.28 -24.92
N LEU A 28 1.78 3.83 -23.71
CA LEU A 28 2.19 5.22 -23.45
C LEU A 28 3.68 5.46 -23.75
N ARG A 29 4.54 4.49 -23.45
CA ARG A 29 5.98 4.55 -23.75
C ARG A 29 6.24 4.50 -25.25
N ASP A 30 5.71 3.48 -25.92
CA ASP A 30 6.05 3.15 -27.30
C ASP A 30 5.34 4.06 -28.31
N ASP A 31 4.08 4.42 -28.05
CA ASP A 31 3.23 5.16 -29.00
C ASP A 31 3.13 6.66 -28.66
N PHE A 32 3.32 7.04 -27.38
CA PHE A 32 3.13 8.42 -26.90
C PHE A 32 4.39 9.07 -26.31
N GLY A 33 5.52 8.37 -26.32
CA GLY A 33 6.83 8.93 -25.96
C GLY A 33 7.04 9.16 -24.46
N LEU A 34 6.31 8.46 -23.60
CA LEU A 34 6.57 8.46 -22.16
C LEU A 34 7.93 7.78 -21.88
N ASP A 35 8.94 8.57 -21.48
CA ASP A 35 10.30 8.07 -21.21
C ASP A 35 10.37 7.34 -19.85
N ILE A 36 9.97 6.07 -19.84
CA ILE A 36 9.97 5.19 -18.67
C ILE A 36 10.67 3.83 -18.93
N GLU A 37 11.31 3.33 -17.88
CA GLU A 37 11.76 1.94 -17.74
C GLU A 37 10.98 1.28 -16.59
N MET A 38 10.92 -0.05 -16.60
CA MET A 38 10.17 -0.82 -15.61
C MET A 38 10.99 -2.02 -15.14
N ASP A 39 11.20 -2.10 -13.82
CA ASP A 39 11.70 -3.27 -13.13
C ASP A 39 10.57 -4.00 -12.41
N GLU A 40 10.70 -5.30 -12.19
CA GLU A 40 9.73 -6.08 -11.41
C GLU A 40 10.39 -6.70 -10.17
N ALA A 41 9.70 -6.68 -9.04
CA ALA A 41 10.17 -7.33 -7.81
C ALA A 41 9.02 -7.93 -6.98
N LEU A 42 9.39 -8.77 -6.01
CA LEU A 42 8.44 -9.50 -5.17
C LEU A 42 8.03 -8.70 -3.93
N VAL A 43 6.75 -8.77 -3.57
CA VAL A 43 6.19 -8.25 -2.31
C VAL A 43 5.09 -9.19 -1.81
N GLY A 44 4.76 -9.11 -0.53
CA GLY A 44 3.62 -9.81 0.05
C GLY A 44 3.88 -11.31 0.25
N GLY A 45 2.83 -12.10 0.08
CA GLY A 45 2.87 -13.55 0.20
C GLY A 45 3.78 -14.21 -0.84
N ALA A 46 3.79 -13.71 -2.08
CA ALA A 46 4.71 -14.15 -3.13
C ALA A 46 6.19 -13.99 -2.73
N ALA A 47 6.53 -12.87 -2.09
CA ALA A 47 7.87 -12.66 -1.55
C ALA A 47 8.17 -13.57 -0.36
N TYR A 48 7.20 -13.77 0.54
CA TYR A 48 7.35 -14.68 1.66
C TYR A 48 7.61 -16.12 1.19
N ASP A 49 6.87 -16.59 0.19
CA ASP A 49 7.04 -17.93 -0.37
C ASP A 49 8.44 -18.12 -1.01
N ALA A 50 8.98 -17.08 -1.65
CA ALA A 50 10.26 -17.14 -2.34
C ALA A 50 11.48 -16.90 -1.43
N ALA A 51 11.36 -16.01 -0.44
CA ALA A 51 12.49 -15.47 0.33
C ALA A 51 12.28 -15.50 1.85
N GLY A 52 11.15 -16.01 2.34
CA GLY A 52 10.83 -16.09 3.76
C GLY A 52 10.45 -14.76 4.43
N HIS A 53 10.32 -13.68 3.66
CA HIS A 53 9.97 -12.35 4.16
C HIS A 53 9.02 -11.61 3.20
N PRO A 54 7.97 -10.93 3.69
CA PRO A 54 6.98 -10.26 2.83
C PRO A 54 7.49 -8.99 2.13
N LEU A 55 8.68 -8.51 2.52
CA LEU A 55 9.41 -7.43 1.84
C LEU A 55 10.91 -7.73 1.89
N PRO A 56 11.46 -8.43 0.90
CA PRO A 56 12.87 -8.76 0.85
C PRO A 56 13.72 -7.49 0.72
N GLU A 57 14.93 -7.50 1.28
CA GLU A 57 15.85 -6.35 1.21
C GLU A 57 16.17 -5.95 -0.25
N ALA A 58 16.26 -6.93 -1.15
CA ALA A 58 16.46 -6.68 -2.58
C ALA A 58 15.31 -5.87 -3.20
N THR A 59 14.06 -6.15 -2.83
CA THR A 59 12.89 -5.36 -3.27
C THR A 59 12.97 -3.95 -2.68
N LEU A 60 13.34 -3.82 -1.41
CA LEU A 60 13.44 -2.51 -0.76
C LEU A 60 14.56 -1.65 -1.37
N ALA A 61 15.68 -2.26 -1.77
CA ALA A 61 16.76 -1.57 -2.48
C ALA A 61 16.25 -1.00 -3.82
N LEU A 62 15.61 -1.82 -4.65
CA LEU A 62 15.00 -1.37 -5.91
C LEU A 62 13.96 -0.26 -5.66
N ALA A 63 13.14 -0.40 -4.62
CA ALA A 63 12.10 0.57 -4.30
C ALA A 63 12.65 1.94 -3.87
N ARG A 64 13.86 1.99 -3.29
CA ARG A 64 14.56 3.23 -2.93
C ARG A 64 15.21 3.91 -4.13
N GLU A 65 15.54 3.15 -5.16
CA GLU A 65 16.17 3.65 -6.40
C GLU A 65 15.14 4.07 -7.46
N ALA A 66 13.94 3.48 -7.42
CA ALA A 66 12.88 3.79 -8.38
C ALA A 66 12.29 5.21 -8.22
N ASP A 67 11.88 5.81 -9.34
CA ASP A 67 11.17 7.09 -9.37
C ASP A 67 9.68 6.95 -8.96
N ALA A 68 9.09 5.79 -9.24
CA ALA A 68 7.71 5.46 -8.88
C ALA A 68 7.53 3.96 -8.60
N ILE A 69 6.45 3.61 -7.92
CA ILE A 69 6.10 2.22 -7.60
C ILE A 69 4.66 1.95 -8.04
N LEU A 70 4.47 0.90 -8.83
CA LEU A 70 3.15 0.35 -9.18
C LEU A 70 2.93 -0.94 -8.39
N LEU A 71 2.03 -0.92 -7.41
CA LEU A 71 1.70 -2.10 -6.59
C LEU A 71 0.30 -2.63 -6.93
N GLY A 72 0.19 -3.95 -7.08
CA GLY A 72 -1.08 -4.65 -7.30
C GLY A 72 -1.86 -4.87 -6.01
N ALA A 73 -1.72 -6.05 -5.41
CA ALA A 73 -2.39 -6.39 -4.15
C ALA A 73 -1.47 -7.20 -3.24
N VAL A 74 -1.74 -7.23 -1.93
CA VAL A 74 -1.04 -8.10 -0.97
C VAL A 74 -2.04 -8.77 -0.05
N GLY A 75 -1.77 -10.01 0.36
CA GLY A 75 -2.60 -10.78 1.28
C GLY A 75 -3.24 -12.02 0.66
N GLY A 76 -3.70 -12.92 1.53
CA GLY A 76 -4.41 -14.14 1.15
C GLY A 76 -4.50 -15.14 2.29
N ALA A 77 -5.56 -15.97 2.27
CA ALA A 77 -5.87 -16.92 3.34
C ALA A 77 -4.72 -17.90 3.64
N LYS A 78 -3.90 -18.22 2.62
CA LYS A 78 -2.69 -19.07 2.75
C LYS A 78 -1.74 -18.61 3.86
N TRP A 79 -1.61 -17.30 4.07
CA TRP A 79 -0.63 -16.72 4.99
C TRP A 79 -1.23 -16.23 6.32
N GLU A 80 -2.54 -16.40 6.53
CA GLU A 80 -3.20 -16.06 7.80
C GLU A 80 -2.63 -16.79 9.04
N PRO A 81 -2.21 -18.07 8.96
CA PRO A 81 -1.62 -18.75 10.11
C PRO A 81 -0.23 -18.25 10.49
N LEU A 82 0.43 -17.43 9.66
CA LEU A 82 1.75 -16.92 9.95
C LEU A 82 1.75 -15.96 11.15
N ASP A 83 2.93 -15.84 11.78
CA ASP A 83 3.18 -14.79 12.75
C ASP A 83 2.94 -13.42 12.12
N ILE A 84 2.31 -12.52 12.88
CA ILE A 84 1.91 -11.19 12.39
C ILE A 84 3.08 -10.38 11.84
N SER A 85 4.31 -10.62 12.29
CA SER A 85 5.53 -9.93 11.83
C SER A 85 5.94 -10.27 10.40
N VAL A 86 5.51 -11.41 9.87
CA VAL A 86 5.88 -11.89 8.53
C VAL A 86 4.68 -12.09 7.60
N ARG A 87 3.49 -11.61 7.98
CA ARG A 87 2.31 -11.63 7.10
C ARG A 87 2.46 -10.65 5.91
N PRO A 88 1.81 -10.91 4.77
CA PRO A 88 1.93 -10.09 3.57
C PRO A 88 1.72 -8.58 3.79
N GLU A 89 0.78 -8.19 4.67
CA GLU A 89 0.46 -6.79 4.94
C GLU A 89 1.63 -6.04 5.61
N LYS A 90 2.56 -6.77 6.25
CA LYS A 90 3.79 -6.17 6.78
C LYS A 90 4.71 -5.67 5.69
N GLY A 91 4.71 -6.32 4.52
CA GLY A 91 5.48 -5.81 3.39
C GLY A 91 4.97 -4.46 2.91
N LEU A 92 3.64 -4.29 2.82
CA LEU A 92 3.02 -3.01 2.45
C LEU A 92 3.28 -1.90 3.49
N LEU A 93 3.16 -2.22 4.79
CA LEU A 93 3.46 -1.25 5.84
C LEU A 93 4.94 -0.87 5.86
N GLY A 94 5.84 -1.85 5.66
CA GLY A 94 7.27 -1.64 5.54
C GLY A 94 7.63 -0.71 4.39
N LEU A 95 7.12 -0.97 3.18
CA LEU A 95 7.33 -0.08 2.03
C LEU A 95 6.92 1.37 2.33
N ARG A 96 5.73 1.57 2.91
CA ARG A 96 5.23 2.91 3.24
C ARG A 96 6.11 3.64 4.24
N SER A 97 6.53 2.97 5.31
CA SER A 97 7.37 3.59 6.33
C SER A 97 8.80 3.83 5.85
N GLU A 98 9.42 2.84 5.21
CA GLU A 98 10.81 2.92 4.75
C GLU A 98 11.00 4.00 3.68
N LEU A 99 10.01 4.17 2.80
CA LEU A 99 10.02 5.20 1.75
C LEU A 99 9.40 6.53 2.20
N LYS A 100 8.97 6.63 3.46
CA LYS A 100 8.36 7.84 4.06
C LYS A 100 7.16 8.38 3.25
N LEU A 101 6.35 7.49 2.70
CA LEU A 101 5.18 7.82 1.87
C LEU A 101 4.01 8.27 2.76
N PHE A 102 4.12 9.44 3.39
CA PHE A 102 3.22 9.90 4.43
C PHE A 102 1.84 10.36 3.91
N ALA A 103 1.76 10.87 2.68
CA ALA A 103 0.52 11.38 2.10
C ALA A 103 -0.18 10.31 1.26
N ASN A 104 -1.27 9.75 1.79
CA ASN A 104 -2.13 8.86 1.01
C ASN A 104 -3.29 9.64 0.40
N LEU A 105 -3.35 9.66 -0.92
CA LEU A 105 -4.42 10.27 -1.70
C LEU A 105 -5.40 9.19 -2.14
N ARG A 106 -6.69 9.36 -1.81
CA ARG A 106 -7.78 8.46 -2.21
C ARG A 106 -8.91 9.27 -2.82
N PRO A 107 -8.92 9.46 -4.15
CA PRO A 107 -10.07 10.05 -4.82
C PRO A 107 -11.27 9.10 -4.70
N ALA A 108 -12.41 9.63 -4.25
CA ALA A 108 -13.69 8.96 -4.30
C ALA A 108 -14.57 9.73 -5.27
N ILE A 109 -14.70 9.19 -6.49
CA ILE A 109 -15.42 9.79 -7.60
C ILE A 109 -16.54 8.84 -8.02
N LEU A 110 -17.74 9.37 -8.26
CA LEU A 110 -18.84 8.59 -8.82
C LEU A 110 -18.97 8.86 -10.33
N TYR A 111 -18.59 7.87 -11.13
CA TYR A 111 -18.88 7.90 -12.56
C TYR A 111 -20.39 7.82 -12.80
N PRO A 112 -20.98 8.71 -13.63
CA PRO A 112 -22.42 8.70 -13.90
C PRO A 112 -22.96 7.33 -14.37
N GLN A 113 -22.15 6.59 -15.13
CA GLN A 113 -22.48 5.26 -15.65
C GLN A 113 -22.60 4.19 -14.54
N LEU A 114 -22.09 4.47 -13.34
CA LEU A 114 -22.04 3.55 -12.19
C LEU A 114 -22.89 4.04 -11.00
N ALA A 115 -23.71 5.08 -11.19
CA ALA A 115 -24.49 5.68 -10.10
C ALA A 115 -25.39 4.67 -9.36
N GLU A 116 -26.01 3.76 -10.11
CA GLU A 116 -26.90 2.70 -9.59
C GLU A 116 -26.17 1.60 -8.80
N ALA A 117 -24.84 1.53 -8.87
CA ALA A 117 -24.06 0.63 -8.03
C ALA A 117 -23.92 1.13 -6.58
N SER A 118 -24.20 2.42 -6.34
CA SER A 118 -24.21 3.00 -5.00
C SER A 118 -25.46 2.57 -4.23
N THR A 119 -25.31 2.33 -2.93
CA THR A 119 -26.46 2.08 -2.04
C THR A 119 -27.13 3.37 -1.55
N LEU A 120 -26.52 4.53 -1.81
CA LEU A 120 -27.10 5.83 -1.52
C LEU A 120 -28.08 6.24 -2.61
N LYS A 121 -29.08 7.05 -2.25
CA LYS A 121 -30.03 7.59 -3.22
C LYS A 121 -29.28 8.42 -4.28
N PRO A 122 -29.64 8.31 -5.58
CA PRO A 122 -28.95 9.02 -6.65
C PRO A 122 -28.83 10.52 -6.41
N GLU A 123 -29.88 11.18 -5.91
CA GLU A 123 -29.89 12.62 -5.63
C GLU A 123 -28.93 13.05 -4.50
N VAL A 124 -28.41 12.10 -3.72
CA VAL A 124 -27.42 12.36 -2.65
C VAL A 124 -25.99 12.18 -3.15
N VAL A 125 -25.76 11.19 -4.02
CA VAL A 125 -24.40 10.74 -4.37
C VAL A 125 -23.96 11.13 -5.78
N SER A 126 -24.90 11.56 -6.64
CA SER A 126 -24.58 12.01 -8.00
C SER A 126 -23.62 13.20 -7.97
N GLY A 127 -22.55 13.11 -8.75
CA GLY A 127 -21.50 14.13 -8.80
C GLY A 127 -20.53 14.10 -7.62
N LEU A 128 -20.50 13.01 -6.83
CA LEU A 128 -19.47 12.81 -5.81
C LEU A 128 -18.09 12.92 -6.45
N ASP A 129 -17.30 13.86 -5.96
CA ASP A 129 -15.90 14.08 -6.33
C ASP A 129 -15.17 14.66 -5.12
N ILE A 130 -14.57 13.78 -4.32
CA ILE A 130 -13.81 14.17 -3.14
C ILE A 130 -12.42 13.53 -3.14
N MET A 131 -11.44 14.27 -2.64
CA MET A 131 -10.09 13.76 -2.36
C MET A 131 -9.92 13.55 -0.86
N ILE A 132 -9.73 12.30 -0.44
CA ILE A 132 -9.31 12.01 0.94
C ILE A 132 -7.78 12.06 0.99
N VAL A 133 -7.26 13.00 1.78
CA VAL A 133 -5.85 13.10 2.13
C VAL A 133 -5.66 12.50 3.52
N ARG A 134 -4.89 11.41 3.61
CA ARG A 134 -4.71 10.63 4.85
C ARG A 134 -3.23 10.51 5.20
N GLU A 135 -2.88 10.82 6.45
CA GLU A 135 -1.56 10.49 7.01
C GLU A 135 -1.37 8.96 7.08
N LEU A 136 -0.26 8.47 6.53
CA LEU A 136 -0.06 7.05 6.23
C LEU A 136 1.11 6.41 6.99
N THR A 137 1.95 7.18 7.69
CA THR A 137 3.22 6.70 8.27
C THR A 137 3.37 6.93 9.78
N GLY A 138 2.36 7.52 10.43
CA GLY A 138 2.35 7.83 11.86
C GLY A 138 1.12 7.28 12.59
N GLY A 139 0.74 7.96 13.68
CA GLY A 139 -0.42 7.62 14.48
C GLY A 139 -0.37 6.23 15.11
N ILE A 140 -1.54 5.65 15.35
CA ILE A 140 -1.68 4.36 16.06
C ILE A 140 -1.06 3.17 15.29
N TYR A 141 -0.84 3.33 13.98
CA TYR A 141 -0.25 2.29 13.14
C TYR A 141 1.21 2.03 13.48
N PHE A 142 1.96 3.07 13.83
CA PHE A 142 3.41 3.01 14.06
C PHE A 142 3.82 3.43 15.48
N GLY A 143 2.90 4.00 16.27
CA GLY A 143 3.17 4.46 17.63
C GLY A 143 3.63 3.34 18.58
N GLN A 144 4.56 3.73 19.46
CA GLN A 144 5.15 2.90 20.52
C GLN A 144 4.93 3.59 21.88
N PRO A 145 4.82 2.83 22.98
CA PRO A 145 4.92 1.36 23.06
C PRO A 145 3.63 0.66 22.57
N ARG A 146 3.74 -0.57 22.07
CA ARG A 146 2.60 -1.42 21.70
C ARG A 146 2.83 -2.89 22.02
N GLY A 147 1.77 -3.66 22.20
CA GLY A 147 1.87 -5.10 22.34
C GLY A 147 0.78 -5.69 23.23
N VAL A 148 1.04 -6.91 23.71
CA VAL A 148 0.21 -7.60 24.69
C VAL A 148 1.12 -7.97 25.86
N ARG A 149 0.76 -7.57 27.08
CA ARG A 149 1.46 -7.96 28.31
C ARG A 149 0.55 -8.77 29.21
N ARG A 150 1.15 -9.50 30.15
CA ARG A 150 0.43 -10.18 31.23
C ARG A 150 0.60 -9.37 32.51
N LEU A 151 -0.51 -9.02 33.15
CA LEU A 151 -0.54 -8.29 34.42
C LEU A 151 -0.27 -9.26 35.59
N ASP A 152 0.02 -8.71 36.78
CA ASP A 152 0.31 -9.50 37.98
C ASP A 152 -0.84 -10.45 38.38
N ASN A 153 -2.08 -10.07 38.06
CA ASN A 153 -3.28 -10.88 38.28
C ASN A 153 -3.46 -12.00 37.23
N GLY A 154 -2.53 -12.15 36.28
CA GLY A 154 -2.58 -13.13 35.19
C GLY A 154 -3.38 -12.71 33.96
N GLU A 155 -4.03 -11.54 33.98
CA GLU A 155 -4.83 -11.01 32.87
C GLU A 155 -3.95 -10.55 31.72
N ARG A 156 -4.44 -10.71 30.48
CA ARG A 156 -3.76 -10.16 29.29
C ARG A 156 -4.29 -8.76 29.01
N GLU A 157 -3.38 -7.81 28.91
CA GLU A 157 -3.67 -6.44 28.51
C GLU A 157 -3.04 -6.16 27.15
N GLY A 158 -3.86 -5.73 26.18
CA GLY A 158 -3.40 -5.26 24.88
C GLY A 158 -3.36 -3.73 24.84
N PHE A 159 -2.30 -3.16 24.27
CA PHE A 159 -2.13 -1.71 24.19
C PHE A 159 -1.49 -1.27 22.87
N ASN A 160 -1.89 -0.07 22.43
CA ASN A 160 -1.38 0.65 21.28
C ASN A 160 -1.29 2.14 21.63
N THR A 161 -0.36 2.86 21.02
CA THR A 161 -0.20 4.31 21.25
C THR A 161 -0.57 5.10 20.01
N LEU A 162 -1.55 5.98 20.11
CA LEU A 162 -1.82 7.03 19.12
C LEU A 162 -0.95 8.24 19.45
N VAL A 163 0.03 8.54 18.59
CA VAL A 163 0.99 9.63 18.80
C VAL A 163 1.33 10.30 17.46
N TYR A 164 1.52 11.63 17.51
CA TYR A 164 2.01 12.44 16.42
C TYR A 164 2.94 13.54 16.95
N ARG A 165 3.94 13.90 16.15
CA ARG A 165 4.75 15.12 16.32
C ARG A 165 4.14 16.25 15.49
N GLU A 166 4.39 17.49 15.90
CA GLU A 166 3.98 18.70 15.17
C GLU A 166 4.37 18.62 13.69
N SER A 167 5.64 18.29 13.39
CA SER A 167 6.15 18.13 12.02
C SER A 167 5.43 17.05 11.19
N GLU A 168 4.86 16.03 11.83
CA GLU A 168 4.10 14.97 11.13
C GLU A 168 2.69 15.43 10.77
N VAL A 169 2.10 16.32 11.57
CA VAL A 169 0.82 16.95 11.31
C VAL A 169 0.98 18.06 10.26
N GLU A 170 1.98 18.93 10.42
CA GLU A 170 2.22 20.04 9.48
C GLU A 170 2.44 19.58 8.05
N ARG A 171 3.18 18.48 7.82
CA ARG A 171 3.46 18.00 6.46
C ARG A 171 2.24 17.45 5.72
N ILE A 172 1.15 17.10 6.42
CA ILE A 172 -0.05 16.49 5.82
C ILE A 172 -1.23 17.47 5.71
N VAL A 173 -1.19 18.62 6.39
CA VAL A 173 -2.25 19.64 6.40
C VAL A 173 -2.02 20.71 5.34
#